data_AF-A0A434N171-F1
#
_entry.id   AF-A0A434N171-F1
#
_cell.length_a   1.000
_cell.length_b   1.000
_cell.length_c   1.000
_cell.angle_alpha   90.00
_cell.angle_beta   90.00
_cell.angle_gamma   90.00
#
_symmetry.space_group_name_H-M   'P 1'
#
loop_
_entity.id
_entity.type
_entity.pdbx_description
1 polymer ?
#
loop_
_entity_poly.entity_id
_entity_poly.type
_entity_poly.pdbx_seq_one_letter_code
_entity_poly.pdbx_strand_id
1 'polypeptide(L)'
;MRAAPSGRPVRRHVTAYDTPSQLGGSFTVSIVETLAENAVKVRVWYGRATAQGWEAWKDWDGYTFQTNRAALSNKWTMPLYK
;
A
#
# COMPACT_ATOMS: atom_id res chain seq x y z
N MET A 1 37.34 0.93 5.68
CA MET A 1 36.14 1.20 4.87
C MET A 1 34.92 0.81 5.70
N ARG A 2 34.04 1.75 6.08
CA ARG A 2 32.79 1.45 6.81
C ARG A 2 31.65 1.48 5.81
N ALA A 3 30.94 0.35 5.66
CA ALA A 3 29.69 0.31 4.90
C ALA A 3 28.65 1.17 5.64
N ALA A 4 27.99 2.06 4.91
CA ALA A 4 26.86 2.83 5.44
C ALA A 4 25.71 1.86 5.76
N PRO A 5 24.99 2.04 6.88
CA PRO A 5 23.74 1.32 7.07
C PRO A 5 22.75 1.85 6.03
N SER A 6 22.47 1.05 5.01
CA SER A 6 21.35 1.28 4.09
C SER A 6 20.03 0.97 4.82
N GLY A 7 19.77 1.68 5.91
CA GLY A 7 18.49 1.66 6.58
C GLY A 7 17.52 2.47 5.74
N ARG A 8 16.58 1.80 5.06
CA ARG A 8 15.39 2.49 4.56
C ARG A 8 14.82 3.30 5.72
N PRO A 9 14.45 4.59 5.55
CA PRO A 9 13.87 5.37 6.63
C PRO A 9 12.72 4.56 7.22
N VAL A 10 12.74 4.39 8.56
CA VAL A 10 11.67 3.72 9.30
C VAL A 10 10.40 4.48 8.98
N ARG A 11 9.62 3.99 8.02
CA ARG A 11 8.30 4.55 7.73
C ARG A 11 7.55 4.43 9.05
N ARG A 12 6.96 5.52 9.54
CA ARG A 12 6.09 5.49 10.74
C ARG A 12 4.63 5.29 10.37
N HIS A 13 4.35 5.34 9.07
CA HIS A 13 3.02 5.30 8.49
C HIS A 13 3.09 4.87 7.02
N VAL A 14 1.96 4.40 6.50
CA VAL A 14 1.76 4.13 5.07
C VAL A 14 0.68 5.06 4.54
N THR A 15 0.89 5.60 3.34
CA THR A 15 -0.15 6.34 2.63
C THR A 15 -1.05 5.35 1.92
N ALA A 16 -2.30 5.29 2.35
CA ALA A 16 -3.32 4.46 1.74
C ALA A 16 -4.38 5.31 1.02
N TYR A 17 -5.19 4.64 0.22
CA TYR A 17 -6.28 5.18 -0.58
C TYR A 17 -7.42 4.18 -0.59
N ASP A 18 -8.62 4.62 -0.90
CA ASP A 18 -9.74 3.74 -1.21
C ASP A 18 -9.89 3.59 -2.73
N THR A 19 -10.30 2.41 -3.17
CA THR A 19 -10.69 2.15 -4.56
C THR A 19 -11.93 1.26 -4.58
N PRO A 20 -12.89 1.47 -5.49
CA PRO A 20 -14.07 0.61 -5.58
C PRO A 20 -13.70 -0.85 -5.80
N SER A 21 -14.31 -1.78 -5.06
CA SER A 21 -14.09 -3.22 -5.21
C SER A 21 -14.90 -3.84 -6.35
N GLN A 22 -15.84 -3.10 -6.93
CA GLN A 22 -16.87 -3.57 -7.88
C GLN A 22 -17.82 -4.65 -7.31
N LEU A 23 -17.73 -4.93 -6.01
CA LEU A 23 -18.54 -5.92 -5.29
C LEU A 23 -19.39 -5.28 -4.19
N GLY A 24 -19.67 -3.97 -4.30
CA GLY A 24 -20.45 -3.22 -3.31
C GLY A 24 -19.66 -2.66 -2.12
N GLY A 25 -18.34 -2.52 -2.24
CA GLY A 25 -17.48 -1.91 -1.21
C GLY A 25 -16.25 -1.21 -1.78
N SER A 26 -15.30 -0.86 -0.92
CA SER A 26 -13.99 -0.32 -1.28
C SER A 26 -12.87 -1.21 -0.75
N PHE A 27 -11.79 -1.27 -1.52
CA PHE A 27 -10.51 -1.76 -1.03
C PHE A 27 -9.69 -0.60 -0.52
N THR A 28 -9.07 -0.79 0.64
CA THR A 28 -7.95 0.06 1.05
C THR A 28 -6.70 -0.42 0.32
N VAL A 29 -6.01 0.49 -0.37
CA VAL A 29 -4.86 0.20 -1.22
C VAL A 29 -3.70 1.15 -0.95
N SER A 30 -2.48 0.71 -1.26
CA SER A 30 -1.31 1.60 -1.36
C SER A 30 -0.69 1.49 -2.72
N ILE A 31 -0.20 2.60 -3.25
CA ILE A 31 0.53 2.63 -4.51
C ILE A 31 1.92 2.06 -4.25
N VAL A 32 2.25 0.98 -4.94
CA VAL A 32 3.56 0.34 -4.90
C VAL A 32 4.45 0.78 -6.06
N GLU A 33 3.84 1.27 -7.14
CA GLU A 33 4.54 1.73 -8.35
C GLU A 33 3.70 2.76 -9.10
N THR A 34 4.34 3.80 -9.62
CA THR A 34 3.71 4.76 -10.55
C THR A 34 4.17 4.44 -11.95
N LEU A 35 3.22 4.32 -12.87
CA LEU A 35 3.43 3.98 -14.27
C LEU A 35 3.18 5.23 -15.14
N ALA A 36 3.39 5.12 -16.44
CA ALA A 36 3.09 6.19 -17.39
C ALA A 36 1.58 6.53 -17.40
N GLU A 37 1.25 7.73 -17.89
CA GLU A 37 -0.14 8.11 -18.20
C GLU A 37 -1.12 8.01 -17.01
N ASN A 38 -0.68 8.38 -15.81
CA ASN A 38 -1.46 8.30 -14.57
C ASN A 38 -1.85 6.89 -14.14
N ALA A 39 -1.33 5.84 -14.77
CA ALA A 39 -1.50 4.49 -14.28
C ALA A 39 -0.66 4.28 -13.01
N VAL A 40 -1.19 3.50 -12.07
CA VAL A 40 -0.50 3.12 -10.85
C VAL A 40 -0.74 1.65 -10.57
N LYS A 41 0.29 0.96 -10.07
CA LYS A 41 0.14 -0.35 -9.49
C LYS A 41 -0.14 -0.19 -8.01
N VAL A 42 -1.23 -0.79 -7.56
CA VAL A 42 -1.67 -0.74 -6.18
C VAL A 42 -1.68 -2.12 -5.56
N ARG A 43 -1.49 -2.20 -4.24
CA ARG A 43 -1.64 -3.42 -3.44
C ARG A 43 -2.85 -3.27 -2.53
N VAL A 44 -3.72 -4.28 -2.48
CA VAL A 44 -4.87 -4.35 -1.57
C VAL A 44 -4.46 -4.75 -0.16
N TRP A 45 -5.07 -4.10 0.83
CA TRP A 45 -4.83 -4.28 2.25
C TRP A 45 -5.99 -5.06 2.89
N TYR A 46 -5.66 -6.19 3.51
CA TYR A 46 -6.52 -7.04 4.34
C TYR A 46 -5.67 -7.76 5.42
N GLY A 47 -5.38 -7.07 6.54
CA GLY A 47 -4.24 -7.37 7.44
C GLY A 47 -3.66 -6.11 8.11
N ARG A 48 -2.37 -6.10 8.49
CA ARG A 48 -1.74 -4.98 9.26
C ARG A 48 -0.49 -4.39 8.60
N ALA A 49 -0.42 -3.05 8.56
CA ALA A 49 0.76 -2.32 8.11
C ALA A 49 1.89 -2.47 9.13
N THR A 50 3.12 -2.84 8.76
CA THR A 50 4.26 -2.91 9.70
C THR A 50 5.46 -2.12 9.18
N ALA A 51 6.45 -1.85 10.03
CA ALA A 51 7.69 -1.15 9.64
C ALA A 51 8.48 -1.91 8.56
N GLN A 52 8.31 -3.22 8.47
CA GLN A 52 9.00 -4.09 7.51
C GLN A 52 8.17 -4.33 6.24
N GLY A 53 6.90 -3.93 6.22
CA GLY A 53 6.01 -4.13 5.09
C GLY A 53 4.59 -4.44 5.53
N TRP A 54 4.08 -5.59 5.07
CA TRP A 54 2.71 -6.00 5.27
C TRP A 54 2.66 -7.33 6.01
N GLU A 55 1.85 -7.40 7.07
CA GLU A 55 1.51 -8.66 7.73
C GLU A 55 0.21 -9.18 7.11
N ALA A 56 0.33 -10.30 6.39
CA ALA A 56 -0.78 -11.04 5.82
C ALA A 56 -1.84 -11.39 6.88
N TRP A 57 -3.11 -11.35 6.49
CA TRP A 57 -4.17 -11.89 7.34
C TRP A 57 -4.38 -13.37 7.01
N LYS A 58 -4.00 -14.25 7.94
CA LYS A 58 -3.92 -15.70 7.69
C LYS A 58 -3.05 -15.98 6.46
N ASP A 59 -3.55 -16.78 5.52
CA ASP A 59 -2.85 -17.15 4.28
C ASP A 59 -2.99 -16.09 3.16
N TRP A 60 -3.71 -14.99 3.42
CA TRP A 60 -3.96 -13.96 2.43
C TRP A 60 -2.93 -12.83 2.56
N ASP A 61 -1.93 -12.84 1.67
CA ASP A 61 -0.90 -11.79 1.58
C ASP A 61 -1.38 -10.57 0.76
N GLY A 62 -2.55 -10.67 0.16
CA GLY A 62 -3.10 -9.67 -0.74
C GLY A 62 -2.58 -9.78 -2.15
N TYR A 63 -3.14 -8.94 -3.03
CA TYR A 63 -2.80 -8.94 -4.44
C TYR A 63 -2.55 -7.52 -4.94
N THR A 64 -1.82 -7.44 -6.04
CA THR A 64 -1.58 -6.18 -6.74
C THR A 64 -2.35 -6.14 -8.04
N PHE A 65 -2.87 -4.97 -8.40
CA PHE A 65 -3.47 -4.73 -9.70
C PHE A 65 -3.16 -3.31 -10.17
N GLN A 66 -3.37 -3.04 -11.45
CA GLN A 66 -3.18 -1.72 -12.05
C GLN A 66 -4.51 -0.97 -12.07
N THR A 67 -4.46 0.31 -11.73
CA THR A 67 -5.60 1.21 -11.85
C THR A 67 -5.14 2.61 -12.24
N ASN A 68 -6.08 3.50 -12.56
CA ASN A 68 -5.78 4.91 -12.78
C ASN A 68 -5.66 5.61 -11.42
N ARG A 69 -4.66 6.48 -11.25
CA ARG A 69 -4.48 7.29 -10.05
C ARG A 69 -5.73 8.09 -9.69
N ALA A 70 -6.49 8.54 -10.69
CA ALA A 70 -7.74 9.30 -10.51
C ALA A 70 -8.89 8.45 -9.95
N ALA A 71 -8.82 7.12 -10.02
CA ALA A 71 -9.82 6.22 -9.43
C ALA A 71 -9.60 6.01 -7.92
N LEU A 72 -8.47 6.47 -7.39
CA LEU A 72 -8.16 6.39 -5.97
C LEU A 72 -8.77 7.58 -5.22
N SER A 73 -9.53 7.30 -4.16
CA SER A 73 -10.14 8.30 -3.28
C SER A 73 -9.55 8.24 -1.87
N ASN A 74 -9.95 9.17 -1.01
CA ASN A 74 -9.61 9.19 0.42
C ASN A 74 -8.13 8.92 0.74
N LYS A 75 -7.25 9.86 0.37
CA LYS A 75 -5.85 9.77 0.78
C LYS A 75 -5.77 9.89 2.30
N TRP A 76 -5.35 8.82 2.97
CA TRP A 76 -5.17 8.80 4.42
C TRP A 76 -3.87 8.14 4.83
N THR A 77 -3.46 8.45 6.05
CA THR A 77 -2.22 7.97 6.65
C THR A 77 -2.57 6.87 7.63
N MET A 78 -2.25 5.62 7.26
CA MET A 78 -2.42 4.49 8.16
C MET A 78 -1.21 4.40 9.09
N PRO A 79 -1.41 4.42 10.43
CA PRO A 79 -0.34 4.14 11.37
C PRO A 79 0.15 2.70 11.17
N LEU A 80 1.45 2.50 11.34
CA LEU A 80 1.99 1.15 11.36
C LEU A 80 1.60 0.44 12.66
N TYR A 81 1.22 -0.81 12.52
CA TYR A 81 1.15 -1.80 13.56
C TYR A 81 2.56 -2.21 13.97
N LYS A 82 2.94 -1.75 15.17
CA LYS A 82 4.24 -1.93 15.83
C LYS A 82 5.41 -1.19 15.18
#